data_AF-A0A0N4THL3-F1
#
_entry.id   AF-A0A0N4THL3-F1
#
_cell.length_a   1.000
_cell.length_b   1.000
_cell.length_c   1.000
_cell.angle_alpha   90.00
_cell.angle_beta   90.00
_cell.angle_gamma   90.00
#
_symmetry.space_group_name_H-M   'P 1'
#
loop_
_entity.id
_entity.type
_entity.pdbx_description
1 polymer ?
#
loop_
_entity_poly.entity_id
_entity_poly.type
_entity_poly.pdbx_seq_one_letter_code
_entity_poly.pdbx_strand_id
1 'polypeptide(L)' 'MTFIESQMQAFVGQKFTANEKSFIVKYADNFAYTDPVDGSVSQKQGIRILFEDGSRTVFRLSGTGS' A
#
# COMPACT_ATOMS: atom_id res chain seq x y z
N MET A 1 -8.21 6.09 -4.54
CA MET A 1 -7.94 6.79 -3.28
C MET A 1 -6.86 7.82 -3.57
N THR A 2 -7.19 8.82 -4.40
CA THR A 2 -6.20 9.63 -5.14
C THR A 2 -5.31 10.49 -4.26
N PHE A 3 -5.84 10.98 -3.13
CA PHE A 3 -5.06 11.74 -2.16
C PHE A 3 -3.96 10.92 -1.49
N ILE A 4 -4.24 9.68 -1.11
CA ILE A 4 -3.22 8.80 -0.49
C ILE A 4 -2.21 8.37 -1.56
N GLU A 5 -2.70 8.02 -2.75
CA GLU A 5 -1.84 7.63 -3.88
C GLU A 5 -0.80 8.69 -4.24
N SER A 6 -1.15 9.99 -4.21
CA SER A 6 -0.20 11.06 -4.50
C SER A 6 0.88 11.28 -3.42
N GLN A 7 0.68 10.75 -2.21
CA GLN A 7 1.58 10.93 -1.07
C GLN A 7 2.55 9.75 -0.88
N MET A 8 2.38 8.63 -1.59
CA MET A 8 3.09 7.37 -1.31
C MET A 8 4.62 7.51 -1.35
N GLN A 9 5.16 8.26 -2.31
CA GLN A 9 6.60 8.47 -2.41
C GLN A 9 7.16 9.27 -1.23
N ALA A 10 6.38 10.23 -0.72
CA ALA A 10 6.75 11.03 0.44
C ALA A 10 6.67 10.25 1.76
N PHE A 11 6.00 9.09 1.77
CA PHE A 11 5.91 8.24 2.96
C PHE A 11 7.15 7.40 3.18
N VAL A 12 7.90 7.04 2.14
CA VAL A 12 9.10 6.19 2.31
C VAL A 12 10.12 6.89 3.21
N GLY A 13 10.57 6.19 4.25
CA GLY A 13 11.45 6.72 5.30
C GLY A 13 10.74 7.49 6.41
N GLN A 14 9.44 7.77 6.31
CA GLN A 14 8.70 8.36 7.43
C GLN A 14 8.60 7.39 8.61
N LYS A 15 8.73 7.95 9.80
CA LYS A 15 8.67 7.25 11.07
C LYS A 15 7.35 7.57 11.78
N PHE A 16 6.54 6.54 11.99
CA PHE A 16 5.34 6.60 12.81
C PHE A 16 5.62 5.98 14.18
N THR A 17 4.93 6.47 15.22
CA THR A 17 5.07 5.94 16.58
C THR A 17 3.69 5.76 17.19
N ALA A 18 3.40 4.58 17.74
CA ALA A 18 2.15 4.25 18.42
C ALA A 18 2.41 3.17 19.47
N ASN A 19 1.77 3.27 20.65
CA ASN A 19 1.93 2.31 21.75
C ASN A 19 3.41 1.99 22.04
N GLU A 20 4.24 3.04 22.11
CA GLU A 20 5.70 2.95 22.36
C GLU A 20 6.51 2.18 21.30
N LYS A 21 5.89 1.76 20.20
CA LYS A 21 6.55 1.14 19.05
C LYS A 21 6.72 2.14 17.93
N SER A 22 7.78 1.96 17.15
CA SER A 22 8.06 2.78 15.98
C SER A 22 8.07 1.96 14.70
N PHE A 23 7.48 2.53 13.65
CA PHE A 23 7.31 1.92 12.35
C PHE A 23 7.89 2.86 11.29
N ILE A 24 8.93 2.40 10.58
CA ILE A 24 9.56 3.15 9.48
C ILE A 24 9.04 2.60 8.17
N VAL A 25 8.47 3.45 7.32
CA VAL A 25 7.93 3.01 6.03
C VAL A 25 9.08 2.64 5.11
N LYS A 26 9.10 1.37 4.71
CA LYS A 26 10.05 0.83 3.73
C LYS A 26 9.57 1.04 2.30
N TYR A 27 8.29 0.86 2.06
CA TYR A 27 7.70 0.86 0.73
C TYR A 27 6.21 1.15 0.78
N ALA A 28 5.70 1.93 -0.18
CA ALA A 28 4.28 2.18 -0.33
C ALA A 28 3.88 2.16 -1.81
N ASP A 29 2.81 1.45 -2.16
CA ASP A 29 2.31 1.34 -3.53
C ASP A 29 0.80 1.12 -3.62
N ASN A 30 0.27 1.29 -4.83
CA ASN A 30 -1.07 0.82 -5.17
C ASN A 30 -0.93 -0.51 -5.94
N PHE A 31 -1.29 -1.60 -5.28
CA PHE A 31 -0.97 -2.94 -5.73
C PHE A 31 -1.51 -3.23 -7.14
N ALA A 32 -0.64 -3.79 -7.98
CA ALA A 32 -0.98 -4.34 -9.28
C ALA A 32 -0.46 -5.77 -9.38
N TYR A 33 -1.24 -6.63 -10.01
CA TYR A 33 -0.88 -8.01 -10.30
C TYR A 33 -0.93 -8.24 -11.80
N THR A 34 0.12 -8.86 -12.34
CA THR A 34 0.15 -9.34 -13.73
C THR A 34 0.06 -10.85 -13.68
N ASP A 35 -0.98 -11.42 -14.29
CA ASP A 35 -1.16 -12.86 -14.33
C ASP A 35 -0.10 -13.49 -15.26
N PRO A 36 0.69 -14.48 -14.80
CA PRO A 36 1.74 -15.07 -15.60
C PRO A 36 1.23 -16.04 -16.68
N VAL A 37 -0.05 -16.42 -16.66
CA VAL A 37 -0.67 -17.35 -17.62
C VAL A 37 -1.17 -16.59 -18.84
N ASP A 38 -1.91 -15.49 -18.62
CA ASP A 38 -2.57 -14.74 -19.70
C ASP A 38 -2.06 -13.31 -19.89
N GLY A 39 -1.18 -12.82 -19.00
CA GLY A 39 -0.62 -11.48 -19.06
C GLY A 39 -1.59 -10.37 -18.64
N SER A 40 -2.80 -10.71 -18.18
CA SER A 40 -3.78 -9.72 -17.74
C SER A 40 -3.28 -8.94 -16.53
N VAL A 41 -3.58 -7.63 -16.49
CA VAL A 41 -3.10 -6.74 -15.43
C VAL A 41 -4.27 -6.23 -14.61
N SER A 42 -4.33 -6.66 -13.34
CA SER A 42 -5.26 -6.14 -12.35
C SER A 42 -4.61 -4.98 -11.59
N GLN A 43 -4.96 -3.75 -11.95
CA GLN A 43 -4.45 -2.54 -11.30
C GLN A 43 -5.33 -2.11 -10.12
N LYS A 44 -4.80 -1.22 -9.26
CA LYS A 44 -5.52 -0.55 -8.17
C LYS A 44 -6.15 -1.50 -7.14
N GLN A 45 -5.48 -2.62 -6.85
CA GLN A 45 -5.98 -3.69 -5.97
C GLN A 45 -5.77 -3.42 -4.48
N GLY A 46 -5.44 -2.18 -4.12
CA GLY A 46 -5.30 -1.72 -2.74
C GLY A 46 -3.98 -1.03 -2.51
N ILE A 47 -4.00 0.03 -1.69
CA ILE A 47 -2.80 0.73 -1.27
C ILE A 47 -2.15 -0.09 -0.16
N ARG A 48 -0.86 -0.38 -0.29
CA ARG A 48 -0.07 -1.09 0.72
C ARG A 48 0.98 -0.14 1.28
N ILE A 49 1.13 -0.14 2.60
CA ILE A 49 2.23 0.52 3.30
C ILE A 49 2.96 -0.58 4.06
N LEU A 50 4.23 -0.81 3.69
CA LEU A 50 5.10 -1.84 4.27
C LEU A 50 6.16 -1.15 5.13
N PHE A 51 6.35 -1.66 6.34
CA PHE A 51 7.33 -1.14 7.27
C PHE A 51 8.60 -2.02 7.29
N GLU A 52 9.71 -1.46 7.77
CA GLU A 52 11.00 -2.17 7.83
C GLU A 52 10.98 -3.40 8.74
N ASP A 53 10.15 -3.38 9.77
CA ASP A 53 9.96 -4.49 10.72
C ASP A 53 9.12 -5.65 10.14
N GLY A 54 8.68 -5.53 8.88
CA GLY A 54 7.85 -6.52 8.19
C GLY A 54 6.35 -6.39 8.46
N SER A 55 5.93 -5.47 9.32
CA SER A 55 4.51 -5.14 9.49
C SER A 55 3.96 -4.39 8.26
N ARG A 56 2.63 -4.36 8.10
CA ARG A 56 1.99 -3.68 6.97
C ARG A 56 0.55 -3.26 7.26
N THR A 57 0.14 -2.20 6.57
CA THR A 57 -1.26 -1.77 6.49
C THR A 57 -1.71 -1.77 5.04
N VAL A 58 -2.94 -2.23 4.79
CA VAL A 58 -3.52 -2.27 3.44
C VAL A 58 -4.87 -1.58 3.45
N PHE A 59 -5.04 -0.59 2.58
CA PHE A 59 -6.30 0.10 2.34
C PHE A 59 -6.90 -0.37 1.02
N ARG A 60 -8.11 -0.92 1.08
CA ARG A 60 -8.88 -1.31 -0.09
C ARG A 60 -10.24 -0.65 -0.01
N LEU A 61 -10.62 0.02 -1.08
CA LEU A 61 -12.03 0.36 -1.28
C LEU A 61 -12.75 -0.93 -1.61
N SER A 62 -13.76 -1.26 -0.82
CA SER A 62 -14.63 -2.40 -1.11
C SER A 62 -15.36 -2.16 -2.42
N GLY A 63 -15.35 -3.16 -3.30
CA GLY A 63 -16.21 -3.18 -4.47
C GLY A 63 -17.62 -3.61 -4.06
N THR A 64 -18.54 -2.67 -3.91
CA THR A 64 -19.97 -2.96 -3.99
C THR A 64 -20.58 -1.95 -4.94
N GLY A 65 -20.30 -2.16 -6.23
CA GLY A 65 -21.00 -1.53 -7.34
C GLY A 65 -21.84 -2.58 -8.05
N SER A 66 -22.88 -3.06 -7.37
CA SER A 66 -24.20 -3.30 -7.96
C SER A 66 -25.07 -2.11 -7.60
#